data_AF-A0A1Y2G656-F1
#
_entry.id   AF-A0A1Y2G656-F1
#
_cell.length_a   1.000
_cell.length_b   1.000
_cell.length_c   1.000
_cell.angle_alpha   90.00
_cell.angle_beta   90.00
_cell.angle_gamma   90.00
#
_symmetry.space_group_name_H-M   'P 1'
#
loop_
_entity.id
_entity.type
_entity.pdbx_description
1 polymer ?
#
loop_
_entity_poly.entity_id
_entity_poly.type
_entity_poly.pdbx_seq_one_letter_code
_entity_poly.pdbx_strand_id
1 'polypeptide(L)'
;MTAVMKRQSDMQLDQIRKLEEREKNLNMQMATLEREQTLLNSSVALHKTKLQEYTQQNAGFKEKYARQEERLNELQNMIKERTEAYENEAHARRRLAEETEAMKRKLEEQAKVESSSGENSEAAKQAARYLKLLKCPACDLNFKSHVILRCMHVFCKPCMDNQLEFRQRKCPTCRENFGAKDVKEIYL
;
A
#
# COMPACT_ATOMS: atom_id res chain seq x y z
N MET A 1 -38.38 -80.41 89.41
CA MET A 1 -37.53 -79.22 89.19
C MET A 1 -36.76 -79.26 87.86
N THR A 2 -36.49 -80.45 87.27
CA THR A 2 -35.69 -80.65 86.05
C THR A 2 -36.40 -80.31 84.72
N ALA A 3 -37.71 -80.54 84.57
CA ALA A 3 -38.43 -80.28 83.31
C ALA A 3 -38.62 -78.79 82.99
N VAL A 4 -38.82 -77.96 84.01
CA VAL A 4 -38.95 -76.49 83.87
C VAL A 4 -37.62 -75.87 83.45
N MET A 5 -36.52 -76.29 84.08
CA MET A 5 -35.17 -75.84 83.72
C MET A 5 -34.79 -76.25 82.29
N LYS A 6 -35.19 -77.46 81.84
CA LYS A 6 -34.98 -77.91 80.46
C LYS A 6 -35.75 -77.04 79.45
N ARG A 7 -37.03 -76.75 79.70
CA ARG A 7 -37.84 -75.86 78.86
C ARG A 7 -37.27 -74.45 78.80
N GLN A 8 -36.77 -73.93 79.92
CA GLN A 8 -36.12 -72.63 79.97
C GLN A 8 -34.80 -72.62 79.17
N SER A 9 -34.00 -73.67 79.27
CA SER A 9 -32.78 -73.86 78.47
C SER A 9 -33.09 -73.93 76.96
N ASP A 10 -34.14 -74.66 76.56
CA ASP A 10 -34.55 -74.78 75.15
C ASP A 10 -35.02 -73.43 74.58
N MET A 11 -35.77 -72.64 75.36
CA MET A 11 -36.15 -71.27 74.98
C MET A 11 -34.94 -70.33 74.84
N GLN A 12 -33.97 -70.44 75.75
CA GLN A 12 -32.73 -69.66 75.66
C GLN A 12 -31.92 -70.03 74.42
N LEU A 13 -31.83 -71.31 74.06
CA LEU A 13 -31.15 -71.77 72.84
C LEU A 13 -31.84 -71.28 71.56
N ASP A 14 -33.17 -71.30 71.50
CA ASP A 14 -33.93 -70.73 70.37
C ASP A 14 -33.71 -69.22 70.24
N GLN A 15 -33.70 -68.50 71.36
CA GLN A 15 -33.42 -67.07 71.38
C GLN A 15 -31.98 -66.76 70.92
N ILE A 16 -30.99 -67.55 71.35
CA ILE A 16 -29.60 -67.44 70.89
C ILE A 16 -29.52 -67.65 69.38
N ARG A 17 -30.16 -68.69 68.84
CA ARG A 17 -30.18 -68.94 67.37
C ARG A 17 -30.75 -67.77 66.59
N LYS A 18 -31.85 -67.17 67.06
CA LYS A 18 -32.46 -65.99 66.41
C LYS A 18 -31.54 -64.77 66.46
N LEU A 19 -30.81 -64.60 67.56
CA LEU A 19 -29.83 -63.52 67.69
C LEU A 19 -28.63 -63.74 66.75
N GLU A 20 -28.10 -64.96 66.65
CA GLU A 20 -27.02 -65.31 65.72
C GLU A 20 -27.43 -65.11 64.25
N GLU A 21 -28.65 -65.47 63.88
CA GLU A 21 -29.18 -65.24 62.53
C GLU A 21 -29.33 -63.75 62.24
N ARG A 22 -29.84 -62.98 63.20
CA ARG A 22 -29.93 -61.51 63.08
C ARG A 22 -28.55 -60.86 62.98
N GLU A 23 -27.57 -61.32 63.75
CA GLU A 23 -26.19 -60.86 63.70
C GLU A 23 -25.56 -61.12 62.33
N LYS A 24 -25.73 -62.33 61.78
CA LYS A 24 -25.29 -62.67 60.41
C LYS A 24 -25.93 -61.76 59.36
N ASN A 25 -27.23 -61.51 59.47
CA ASN A 25 -27.95 -60.63 58.54
C ASN A 25 -27.46 -59.18 58.63
N LEU A 26 -27.26 -58.66 59.85
CA LEU A 26 -26.71 -57.32 60.07
C LEU A 26 -25.28 -57.20 59.52
N ASN A 27 -24.42 -58.19 59.75
CA ASN A 27 -23.06 -58.20 59.22
C ASN A 27 -23.04 -58.22 57.69
N MET A 28 -23.95 -58.96 57.05
CA MET A 28 -24.07 -58.98 55.59
C MET A 28 -24.56 -57.62 55.04
N GLN A 29 -25.49 -56.96 55.73
CA GLN A 29 -25.94 -55.61 55.38
C GLN A 29 -24.82 -54.58 55.55
N MET A 30 -24.07 -54.64 56.66
CA MET A 30 -22.92 -53.76 56.92
C MET A 30 -21.87 -53.89 55.81
N ALA A 31 -21.48 -55.12 55.45
CA ALA A 31 -20.54 -55.36 54.37
C ALA A 31 -21.04 -54.84 53.00
N THR A 32 -22.35 -54.79 52.78
CA THR A 32 -22.95 -54.26 51.54
C THR A 32 -22.89 -52.74 51.53
N LEU A 33 -23.29 -52.10 52.62
CA LEU A 33 -23.23 -50.64 52.79
C LEU A 33 -21.79 -50.12 52.73
N GLU A 34 -20.82 -50.84 53.31
CA GLU A 34 -19.40 -50.49 53.21
C GLU A 34 -18.92 -50.49 51.76
N ARG A 35 -19.30 -51.49 50.95
CA ARG A 35 -18.97 -51.51 49.51
C ARG A 35 -19.62 -50.35 48.78
N GLU A 36 -20.91 -50.09 49.01
CA GLU A 36 -21.61 -48.95 48.41
C GLU A 36 -20.95 -47.61 48.77
N GLN A 37 -20.55 -47.44 50.02
CA GLN A 37 -19.85 -46.24 50.49
C GLN A 37 -18.51 -46.05 49.77
N THR A 38 -17.73 -47.11 49.56
CA THR A 38 -16.46 -47.03 48.82
C THR A 38 -16.67 -46.65 47.35
N LEU A 39 -17.69 -47.19 46.70
CA LEU A 39 -18.05 -46.84 45.32
C LEU A 39 -18.50 -45.38 45.21
N LEU A 40 -19.35 -44.93 46.14
CA LEU A 40 -19.83 -43.55 46.17
C LEU A 40 -18.67 -42.57 46.41
N ASN A 41 -17.78 -42.87 47.35
CA ASN A 41 -16.59 -42.04 47.61
C ASN A 41 -15.69 -41.92 46.36
N SER A 42 -15.49 -43.02 45.64
CA SER A 42 -14.73 -43.03 44.38
C SER A 42 -15.40 -42.19 43.30
N SER A 43 -16.73 -42.29 43.17
CA SER A 43 -17.52 -41.48 42.24
C SER A 43 -17.46 -39.99 42.56
N VAL A 44 -17.63 -39.62 43.84
CA VAL A 44 -17.52 -38.23 44.31
C VAL A 44 -16.14 -37.65 44.04
N ALA A 45 -15.07 -38.42 44.28
CA ALA A 45 -13.71 -38.01 43.99
C ALA A 45 -13.53 -37.71 42.48
N LEU A 46 -14.01 -38.61 41.61
CA LEU A 46 -13.96 -38.41 40.16
C LEU A 46 -14.73 -37.16 39.72
N HIS A 47 -15.96 -36.98 40.22
CA HIS A 47 -16.78 -35.81 39.88
C HIS A 47 -16.18 -34.50 40.37
N LYS A 48 -15.51 -34.50 41.53
CA LYS A 48 -14.77 -33.34 42.03
C LYS A 48 -13.62 -32.96 41.09
N THR A 49 -12.85 -33.93 40.61
CA THR A 49 -11.77 -33.68 39.63
C THR A 49 -12.33 -33.12 38.33
N LYS A 50 -13.39 -33.73 37.77
CA LYS A 50 -14.03 -33.23 36.54
C LYS A 50 -14.60 -31.81 36.69
N LEU A 51 -15.18 -31.51 37.85
CA LEU A 51 -15.69 -30.16 38.14
C LEU A 51 -14.55 -29.13 38.12
N GLN A 52 -13.40 -29.47 38.70
CA GLN A 52 -12.22 -28.60 38.66
C GLN A 52 -11.70 -28.41 37.23
N GLU A 53 -11.62 -29.48 36.43
CA GLU A 53 -11.21 -29.41 35.02
C GLU A 53 -12.15 -28.50 34.21
N TYR A 54 -13.47 -28.70 34.32
CA TYR A 54 -14.44 -27.87 33.60
C TYR A 54 -14.43 -26.42 34.08
N THR A 55 -14.18 -26.18 35.37
CA THR A 55 -14.05 -24.82 35.91
C THR A 55 -12.83 -24.12 35.30
N GLN A 56 -11.68 -24.81 35.21
CA GLN A 56 -10.47 -24.26 34.58
C GLN A 56 -10.67 -24.03 33.08
N GLN A 57 -11.30 -24.97 32.37
CA GLN A 57 -11.62 -24.81 30.95
C GLN A 57 -12.52 -23.61 30.71
N ASN A 58 -13.58 -23.46 31.51
CA ASN A 58 -14.51 -22.34 31.39
C ASN A 58 -13.83 -20.99 31.68
N ALA A 59 -12.93 -20.94 32.67
CA ALA A 59 -12.11 -19.76 32.92
C ALA A 59 -11.22 -19.42 31.70
N GLY A 60 -10.56 -20.42 31.12
CA GLY A 60 -9.75 -20.25 29.91
C GLY A 60 -10.57 -19.80 28.69
N PHE A 61 -11.79 -20.31 28.52
CA PHE A 61 -12.69 -19.86 27.45
C PHE A 61 -13.16 -18.42 27.65
N LYS A 62 -13.47 -18.01 28.88
CA LYS A 62 -13.83 -16.62 29.19
C LYS A 62 -12.70 -15.64 28.88
N GLU A 63 -11.47 -15.99 29.23
CA GLU A 63 -10.29 -15.16 28.94
C GLU A 63 -10.02 -15.07 27.42
N LYS A 64 -10.17 -16.18 26.70
CA LYS A 64 -10.10 -16.18 25.23
C LYS A 64 -11.19 -15.31 24.62
N TYR A 65 -12.42 -15.38 25.11
CA TYR A 65 -13.53 -14.58 24.63
C TYR A 65 -13.27 -13.09 24.83
N ALA A 66 -12.87 -12.67 26.03
CA ALA A 66 -12.54 -11.28 26.33
C ALA A 66 -11.45 -10.72 25.41
N ARG A 67 -10.38 -11.49 25.15
CA ARG A 67 -9.33 -11.11 24.19
C ARG A 67 -9.84 -10.95 22.76
N GLN A 68 -10.75 -11.82 22.32
CA GLN A 68 -11.33 -11.69 20.97
C GLN A 68 -12.26 -10.50 20.87
N GLU A 69 -13.03 -10.19 21.92
CA GLU A 69 -13.89 -9.02 21.99
C GLU A 69 -13.06 -7.72 21.92
N GLU A 70 -11.97 -7.64 22.67
CA GLU A 70 -11.02 -6.51 22.59
C GLU A 70 -10.44 -6.35 21.18
N ARG A 71 -9.97 -7.46 20.57
CA ARG A 71 -9.45 -7.45 19.20
C ARG A 71 -10.49 -7.02 18.17
N LEU A 72 -11.74 -7.42 18.35
CA LEU A 72 -12.84 -7.00 17.46
C LEU A 72 -13.07 -5.49 17.56
N ASN A 73 -13.07 -4.94 18.77
CA ASN A 73 -13.21 -3.50 18.99
C ASN A 73 -12.04 -2.72 18.37
N GLU A 74 -10.80 -3.20 18.51
CA GLU A 74 -9.62 -2.60 17.87
C GLU A 74 -9.74 -2.59 16.34
N LEU A 75 -10.14 -3.73 15.75
CA LEU A 75 -10.30 -3.84 14.30
C LEU A 75 -11.44 -2.95 13.79
N GLN A 76 -12.55 -2.85 14.53
CA GLN A 76 -13.64 -1.94 14.18
C GLN A 76 -13.20 -0.48 14.21
N ASN A 77 -12.44 -0.06 15.23
CA ASN A 77 -11.87 1.28 15.30
C ASN A 77 -10.90 1.55 14.14
N MET A 78 -10.02 0.59 13.84
CA MET A 78 -9.10 0.71 12.71
C MET A 78 -9.82 0.84 11.37
N ILE A 79 -10.88 0.06 11.15
CA ILE A 79 -11.70 0.17 9.93
C ILE A 79 -12.36 1.54 9.86
N LYS A 80 -12.94 2.03 10.98
CA LYS A 80 -13.57 3.35 11.03
C LYS A 80 -12.58 4.47 10.67
N GLU A 81 -11.41 4.49 11.30
CA GLU A 81 -10.35 5.47 11.01
C GLU A 81 -9.89 5.39 9.54
N ARG A 82 -9.74 4.19 9.00
CA ARG A 82 -9.35 3.99 7.59
C ARG A 82 -10.41 4.47 6.62
N THR A 83 -11.69 4.24 6.91
CA THR A 83 -12.80 4.74 6.10
C THR A 83 -12.83 6.27 6.12
N GLU A 84 -12.74 6.89 7.29
CA GLU A 84 -12.71 8.35 7.42
C GLU A 84 -11.50 8.96 6.66
N ALA A 85 -10.32 8.35 6.78
CA ALA A 85 -9.14 8.78 6.04
C ALA A 85 -9.33 8.65 4.52
N TYR A 86 -9.94 7.55 4.05
CA TYR A 86 -10.22 7.34 2.63
C TYR A 86 -11.21 8.37 2.09
N GLU A 87 -12.28 8.67 2.82
CA GLU A 87 -13.28 9.67 2.45
C GLU A 87 -12.68 11.08 2.36
N ASN A 88 -11.87 11.46 3.35
CA ASN A 88 -11.15 12.74 3.37
C ASN A 88 -10.20 12.87 2.18
N GLU A 89 -9.42 11.82 1.90
CA GLU A 89 -8.48 11.80 0.78
C GLU A 89 -9.23 11.81 -0.57
N ALA A 90 -10.34 11.08 -0.71
CA ALA A 90 -11.17 11.11 -1.90
C ALA A 90 -11.75 12.52 -2.16
N HIS A 91 -12.18 13.20 -1.10
CA HIS A 91 -12.66 14.58 -1.19
C HIS A 91 -11.54 15.56 -1.57
N ALA A 92 -10.35 15.41 -0.97
CA ALA A 92 -9.17 16.22 -1.30
C ALA A 92 -8.75 16.02 -2.76
N ARG A 93 -8.70 14.78 -3.24
CA ARG A 93 -8.42 14.44 -4.65
C ARG A 93 -9.41 15.09 -5.61
N ARG A 94 -10.70 15.08 -5.27
CA ARG A 94 -11.74 15.71 -6.10
C ARG A 94 -11.50 17.21 -6.26
N ARG A 95 -11.23 17.91 -5.15
CA ARG A 95 -10.94 19.36 -5.17
C ARG A 95 -9.68 19.67 -5.99
N LEU A 96 -8.62 18.89 -5.80
CA LEU A 96 -7.38 19.08 -6.56
C LEU A 96 -7.58 18.83 -8.06
N ALA A 97 -8.42 17.85 -8.43
CA ALA A 97 -8.77 17.60 -9.83
C ALA A 97 -9.53 18.78 -10.45
N GLU A 98 -10.51 19.34 -9.74
CA GLU A 98 -11.24 20.55 -10.16
C GLU A 98 -10.31 21.76 -10.33
N GLU A 99 -9.40 21.99 -9.38
CA GLU A 99 -8.39 23.06 -9.46
C GLU A 99 -7.43 22.85 -10.65
N THR A 100 -7.01 21.61 -10.88
CA THR A 100 -6.13 21.26 -12.01
C THR A 100 -6.83 21.52 -13.34
N GLU A 101 -8.11 21.14 -13.47
CA GLU A 101 -8.89 21.40 -14.68
C GLU A 101 -9.09 22.91 -14.90
N ALA A 102 -9.39 23.68 -13.85
CA ALA A 102 -9.51 25.13 -13.92
C ALA A 102 -8.20 25.80 -14.37
N MET A 103 -7.06 25.35 -13.86
CA MET A 103 -5.75 25.86 -14.28
C MET A 103 -5.40 25.50 -15.72
N LYS A 104 -5.73 24.27 -16.16
CA LYS A 104 -5.56 23.87 -17.57
C LYS A 104 -6.36 24.77 -18.51
N ARG A 105 -7.63 25.04 -18.20
CA ARG A 105 -8.47 25.96 -19.00
C ARG A 105 -7.87 27.37 -19.07
N LYS A 106 -7.35 27.90 -17.96
CA LYS A 106 -6.68 29.21 -17.94
C LYS A 106 -5.43 29.24 -18.82
N LEU A 107 -4.62 28.17 -18.79
CA LEU A 107 -3.44 28.06 -19.64
C LEU A 107 -3.80 27.96 -21.13
N GLU A 108 -4.83 27.19 -21.48
CA GLU A 108 -5.32 27.09 -22.86
C GLU A 108 -5.84 28.44 -23.37
N GLU A 109 -6.55 29.19 -22.52
CA GLU A 109 -7.04 30.53 -22.87
C GLU A 109 -5.88 31.52 -23.06
N GLN A 110 -4.87 31.50 -22.18
CA GLN A 110 -3.65 32.29 -22.35
C GLN A 110 -2.87 31.91 -23.62
N ALA A 111 -2.70 30.62 -23.91
CA ALA A 111 -2.02 30.15 -25.12
C ALA A 111 -2.73 30.62 -26.40
N LYS A 112 -4.08 30.66 -26.41
CA LYS A 112 -4.88 31.17 -27.53
C LYS A 112 -4.70 32.68 -27.72
N VAL A 113 -4.55 33.43 -26.63
CA VAL A 113 -4.23 34.87 -26.68
C VAL A 113 -2.82 35.09 -27.20
N GLU A 114 -1.84 34.30 -26.77
CA GLU A 114 -0.45 34.40 -27.24
C GLU A 114 -0.31 34.02 -28.72
N SER A 115 -0.99 32.96 -29.17
CA SER A 115 -0.95 32.52 -30.58
C SER A 115 -1.59 33.52 -31.55
N SER A 116 -2.58 34.29 -31.08
CA SER A 116 -3.21 35.35 -31.89
C SER A 116 -2.42 36.65 -31.91
N SER A 117 -1.52 36.85 -30.94
CA SER A 117 -0.76 38.10 -30.76
C SER A 117 0.67 38.06 -31.32
N GLY A 118 1.34 36.91 -31.28
CA GLY A 118 2.78 36.81 -31.54
C GLY A 118 3.21 36.62 -33.00
N GLU A 119 2.52 35.77 -33.76
CA GLU A 119 2.99 35.35 -35.09
C GLU A 119 2.40 36.15 -36.25
N ASN A 120 1.32 36.90 -36.02
CA ASN A 120 0.62 37.64 -37.07
C ASN A 120 0.88 39.14 -37.09
N SER A 121 1.77 39.63 -36.21
CA SER A 121 2.22 41.03 -36.28
C SER A 121 3.05 41.25 -37.55
N GLU A 122 2.63 42.19 -38.39
CA GLU A 122 3.38 42.69 -39.56
C GLU A 122 4.86 42.97 -39.20
N ALA A 123 5.11 43.45 -37.99
CA ALA A 123 6.46 43.73 -37.49
C ALA A 123 7.34 42.48 -37.38
N ALA A 124 6.79 41.34 -36.94
CA ALA A 124 7.54 40.08 -36.83
C ALA A 124 7.89 39.51 -38.21
N LYS A 125 6.94 39.60 -39.17
CA LYS A 125 7.18 39.21 -40.57
C LYS A 125 8.24 40.09 -41.22
N GLN A 126 8.21 41.39 -40.94
CA GLN A 126 9.18 42.34 -41.46
C GLN A 126 10.57 42.14 -40.85
N ALA A 127 10.67 41.87 -39.54
CA ALA A 127 11.93 41.51 -38.89
C ALA A 127 12.55 40.23 -39.49
N ALA A 128 11.74 39.20 -39.73
CA ALA A 128 12.21 37.95 -40.35
C ALA A 128 12.74 38.19 -41.79
N ARG A 129 12.08 39.05 -42.57
CA ARG A 129 12.55 39.44 -43.92
C ARG A 129 13.90 40.16 -43.86
N TYR A 130 14.07 41.11 -42.94
CA TYR A 130 15.34 41.83 -42.79
C TYR A 130 16.48 40.91 -42.29
N LEU A 131 16.21 40.02 -41.35
CA LEU A 131 17.20 39.04 -40.89
C LEU A 131 17.70 38.14 -42.02
N LYS A 132 16.81 37.73 -42.95
CA LYS A 132 17.19 36.94 -44.12
C LYS A 132 18.15 37.69 -45.05
N LEU A 133 18.02 39.01 -45.19
CA LEU A 133 18.93 39.82 -46.02
C LEU A 133 20.35 39.89 -45.45
N LEU A 134 20.50 39.80 -44.13
CA LEU A 134 21.80 39.85 -43.45
C LEU A 134 22.52 38.49 -43.41
N LYS A 135 21.80 37.39 -43.64
CA LYS A 135 22.37 36.04 -43.63
C LYS A 135 23.15 35.71 -44.91
N CYS A 136 24.20 34.91 -44.74
CA CYS A 136 25.04 34.42 -45.82
C CYS A 136 24.22 33.53 -46.77
N PRO A 137 24.19 33.84 -48.08
CA PRO A 137 23.38 33.09 -49.03
C PRO A 137 23.90 31.66 -49.28
N ALA A 138 25.13 31.34 -48.86
CA ALA A 138 25.72 30.01 -49.04
C ALA A 138 25.35 29.01 -47.92
N CYS A 139 25.08 29.48 -46.70
CA CYS A 139 24.75 28.59 -45.57
C CYS A 139 23.43 28.91 -44.86
N ASP A 140 22.83 30.08 -45.12
CA ASP A 140 21.62 30.61 -44.47
C ASP A 140 21.62 30.61 -42.92
N LEU A 141 22.82 30.47 -42.35
CA LEU A 141 23.06 30.32 -40.92
C LEU A 141 23.78 31.53 -40.34
N ASN A 142 24.96 31.84 -40.88
CA ASN A 142 25.83 32.90 -40.38
C ASN A 142 25.55 34.24 -41.06
N PHE A 143 25.84 35.35 -40.38
CA PHE A 143 25.76 36.68 -40.97
C PHE A 143 26.86 36.94 -42.01
N LYS A 144 26.52 37.76 -43.00
CA LYS A 144 27.44 38.30 -44.00
C LYS A 144 28.54 39.09 -43.31
N SER A 145 29.78 38.82 -43.67
CA SER A 145 30.96 39.50 -43.11
C SER A 145 32.11 39.66 -44.10
N HIS A 146 32.10 38.95 -45.25
CA HIS A 146 33.20 38.95 -46.20
C HIS A 146 32.68 39.13 -47.62
N VAL A 147 33.26 40.06 -48.38
CA VAL A 147 32.92 40.37 -49.78
C VAL A 147 33.99 39.85 -50.73
N ILE A 148 33.57 39.36 -51.90
CA ILE A 148 34.44 39.06 -53.03
C ILE A 148 34.52 40.30 -53.93
N LEU A 149 35.66 40.99 -53.95
CA LEU A 149 35.86 42.26 -54.67
C LEU A 149 35.64 42.17 -56.19
N ARG A 150 35.78 40.98 -56.79
CA ARG A 150 35.56 40.77 -58.23
C ARG A 150 34.11 40.88 -58.67
N CYS A 151 33.18 40.48 -57.82
CA CYS A 151 31.75 40.40 -58.17
C CYS A 151 30.82 40.99 -57.10
N MET A 152 31.38 41.56 -56.03
CA MET A 152 30.68 42.21 -54.92
C MET A 152 29.65 41.34 -54.16
N HIS A 153 29.67 40.03 -54.35
CA HIS A 153 28.85 39.12 -53.55
C HIS A 153 29.44 38.92 -52.15
N VAL A 154 28.57 38.91 -51.15
CA VAL A 154 28.92 38.88 -49.73
C VAL A 154 28.47 37.57 -49.08
N PHE A 155 29.37 36.98 -48.30
CA PHE A 155 29.19 35.72 -47.60
C PHE A 155 29.70 35.83 -46.15
N CYS A 156 29.54 34.78 -45.36
CA CYS A 156 30.15 34.69 -44.04
C CYS A 156 31.60 34.21 -44.12
N LYS A 157 32.40 34.56 -43.11
CA LYS A 157 33.78 34.11 -42.94
C LYS A 157 33.96 32.59 -43.11
N PRO A 158 33.18 31.72 -42.43
CA PRO A 158 33.36 30.26 -42.57
C PRO A 158 33.18 29.76 -44.01
N CYS A 159 32.21 30.30 -44.75
CA CYS A 159 31.99 29.90 -46.14
C CYS A 159 33.14 30.33 -47.06
N MET A 160 33.73 31.51 -46.82
CA MET A 160 34.87 31.98 -47.61
C MET A 160 36.16 31.22 -47.28
N ASP A 161 36.42 30.99 -46.00
CA ASP A 161 37.60 30.24 -45.55
C ASP A 161 37.56 28.81 -46.11
N ASN A 162 36.40 28.13 -46.06
CA ASN A 162 36.21 26.80 -46.66
C ASN A 162 36.46 26.79 -48.17
N GLN A 163 35.94 27.77 -48.93
CA GLN A 163 36.17 27.82 -50.37
C GLN A 163 37.64 28.02 -50.73
N LEU A 164 38.38 28.83 -49.95
CA LEU A 164 39.80 29.07 -50.17
C LEU A 164 40.63 27.83 -49.82
N GLU A 165 40.29 27.12 -48.74
CA GLU A 165 40.93 25.88 -48.31
C GLU A 165 40.78 24.76 -49.35
N PHE A 166 39.56 24.49 -49.81
CA PHE A 166 39.27 23.48 -50.83
C PHE A 166 39.64 23.90 -52.26
N ARG A 167 40.31 25.05 -52.43
CA ARG A 167 40.70 25.62 -53.74
C ARG A 167 39.52 25.83 -54.70
N GLN A 168 38.32 25.99 -54.17
CA GLN A 168 37.09 26.27 -54.94
C GLN A 168 36.97 27.77 -55.24
N ARG A 169 37.86 28.25 -56.10
CA ARG A 169 38.04 29.69 -56.45
C ARG A 169 36.97 30.25 -57.39
N LYS A 170 35.70 29.96 -57.13
CA LYS A 170 34.53 30.44 -57.88
C LYS A 170 33.44 30.92 -56.91
N CYS A 171 32.91 32.11 -57.16
CA CYS A 171 31.85 32.69 -56.33
C CYS A 171 30.63 31.74 -56.26
N PRO A 172 30.09 31.44 -55.06
CA PRO A 172 28.90 30.58 -54.91
C PRO A 172 27.66 31.12 -55.65
N THR A 173 27.57 32.45 -55.82
CA THR A 173 26.40 33.10 -56.42
C THR A 173 26.52 33.22 -57.94
N CYS A 174 27.62 33.79 -58.46
CA CYS A 174 27.75 34.11 -59.89
C CYS A 174 28.84 33.31 -60.62
N ARG A 175 29.57 32.42 -59.92
CA ARG A 175 30.65 31.57 -60.45
C ARG A 175 31.88 32.30 -61.01
N GLU A 176 31.96 33.62 -60.84
CA GLU A 176 33.13 34.43 -61.18
C GLU A 176 34.38 33.93 -60.43
N ASN A 177 35.52 33.90 -61.11
CA ASN A 177 36.78 33.47 -60.53
C ASN A 177 37.33 34.52 -59.56
N PHE A 178 37.82 34.09 -58.39
CA PHE A 178 38.44 34.98 -57.40
C PHE A 178 39.65 34.34 -56.71
N GLY A 179 40.57 35.17 -56.22
CA GLY A 179 41.72 34.75 -55.42
C GLY A 179 41.59 35.14 -53.95
N ALA A 180 42.49 34.64 -53.10
CA ALA A 180 42.51 34.98 -51.67
C ALA A 180 42.65 36.49 -51.40
N LYS A 181 43.33 37.22 -52.28
CA LYS A 181 43.48 38.69 -52.18
C LYS A 181 42.18 39.45 -52.49
N ASP A 182 41.24 38.81 -53.18
CA ASP A 182 39.97 39.40 -53.59
C ASP A 182 38.88 39.25 -52.50
N VAL A 183 39.18 38.59 -51.38
CA VAL A 183 38.26 38.47 -50.24
C VAL A 183 38.62 39.52 -49.19
N LYS A 184 37.65 40.35 -48.79
CA LYS A 184 37.80 41.38 -47.76
C LYS A 184 36.70 41.30 -46.73
N GLU A 185 37.05 41.56 -45.48
CA GLU A 185 36.09 41.68 -44.40
C GLU A 185 35.31 43.01 -44.52
N ILE A 186 34.03 42.97 -44.20
CA ILE A 186 33.12 44.11 -44.15
C ILE A 186 32.30 44.08 -42.85
N TYR A 187 31.80 45.24 -42.45
CA TYR A 187 30.95 45.42 -41.27
C TYR A 187 29.64 46.08 -41.73
N LEU A 188 28.50 45.47 -41.39
CA LEU A 188 27.14 45.84 -41.83
C LEU A 188 26.35 46.51 -40.70
#